data_AF-A0A3C0B4W4-F1
#
_entry.id   AF-A0A3C0B4W4-F1
#
_cell.length_a   1.000
_cell.length_b   1.000
_cell.length_c   1.000
_cell.angle_alpha   90.00
_cell.angle_beta   90.00
_cell.angle_gamma   90.00
#
_symmetry.space_group_name_H-M   'P 1'
#
loop_
_entity.id
_entity.type
_entity.pdbx_description
1 polymer ?
#
loop_
_entity_poly.entity_id
_entity_poly.type
_entity_poly.pdbx_seq_one_letter_code
_entity_poly.pdbx_strand_id
1 'polypeptide(L)'
;YIVATEGGIIHQMQKASPGKEFIVVPSDETCSCNDCPFMKMNTLEKLYLCLKNEEPEILLDENIRQQAAKPIERMLEISKAGNLIR
;
A
#
# COMPACT_ATOMS: atom_id res chain seq x y z
N TYR A 1 3.64 14.28 -14.92
CA TYR A 1 2.46 13.44 -14.60
C TYR A 1 1.74 14.05 -13.43
N ILE A 2 0.41 14.09 -13.48
CA ILE A 2 -0.40 14.49 -12.33
C ILE A 2 -0.72 13.21 -11.53
N VAL A 3 -0.44 13.22 -10.23
CA VAL A 3 -0.55 12.06 -9.34
C VAL A 3 -1.61 12.36 -8.29
N ALA A 4 -2.76 11.68 -8.42
CA ALA A 4 -3.92 11.83 -7.54
C ALA A 4 -4.07 10.58 -6.63
N THR A 5 -3.07 10.35 -5.78
CA THR A 5 -3.06 9.24 -4.82
C THR A 5 -2.20 9.64 -3.62
N GLU A 6 -1.87 8.69 -2.76
CA GLU A 6 -1.09 8.91 -1.54
C GLU A 6 0.31 9.49 -1.84
N GLY A 7 0.74 10.49 -1.06
CA GLY A 7 1.96 11.25 -1.35
C GLY A 7 3.28 10.46 -1.24
N GLY A 8 3.33 9.45 -0.36
CA GLY A 8 4.47 8.56 -0.17
C GLY A 8 4.86 7.74 -1.40
N ILE A 9 3.95 7.50 -2.36
CA ILE A 9 4.30 6.79 -3.61
C ILE A 9 5.32 7.55 -4.47
N ILE A 10 5.39 8.88 -4.33
CA ILE A 10 6.20 9.75 -5.20
C ILE A 10 7.67 9.40 -5.14
N HIS A 11 8.18 9.03 -3.96
CA HIS A 11 9.57 8.59 -3.81
C HIS A 11 9.89 7.39 -4.70
N GLN A 12 8.99 6.39 -4.77
CA GLN A 12 9.19 5.23 -5.64
C GLN A 12 9.03 5.58 -7.12
N MET A 13 8.07 6.45 -7.46
CA MET A 13 7.86 6.91 -8.84
C MET A 13 9.09 7.65 -9.39
N GLN A 14 9.70 8.52 -8.59
CA GLN A 14 10.93 9.23 -8.94
C GLN A 14 12.12 8.26 -9.10
N LYS A 15 12.26 7.25 -8.23
CA LYS A 15 13.30 6.21 -8.37
C LYS A 15 13.13 5.40 -9.65
N ALA A 16 11.90 5.01 -9.98
CA ALA A 16 11.60 4.24 -11.18
C ALA A 16 11.71 5.06 -12.46
N SER A 17 11.64 6.40 -12.38
CA SER A 17 11.66 7.29 -13.53
C SER A 17 12.24 8.67 -13.19
N PRO A 18 13.57 8.80 -13.04
CA PRO A 18 14.21 10.01 -12.52
C PRO A 18 14.12 11.21 -13.46
N GLY A 19 13.93 11.00 -14.76
CA GLY A 19 13.80 12.08 -15.75
C GLY A 19 12.37 12.62 -15.93
N LYS A 20 11.40 12.15 -15.14
CA LYS A 20 10.01 12.56 -15.23
C LYS A 20 9.64 13.51 -14.10
N GLU A 21 8.82 14.49 -14.41
CA GLU A 21 8.21 15.38 -13.42
C GLU A 21 6.89 14.78 -12.89
N PHE A 22 6.71 14.80 -11.57
CA PHE A 22 5.51 14.32 -10.89
C PHE A 22 4.90 15.46 -10.08
N ILE A 23 3.66 15.82 -10.42
CA ILE A 23 2.87 16.88 -9.80
C ILE A 23 1.82 16.22 -8.92
N VAL A 24 1.87 16.44 -7.61
CA VAL A 24 0.94 15.81 -6.64
C VAL A 24 -0.32 16.64 -6.52
N VAL A 25 -1.48 15.97 -6.48
CA VAL A 25 -2.77 16.61 -6.20
C VAL A 25 -3.54 15.86 -5.10
N PRO A 26 -4.34 16.57 -4.27
CA PRO A 26 -4.46 18.02 -4.19
C PRO A 26 -3.17 18.71 -3.73
N SER A 27 -2.92 19.91 -4.26
CA SER A 27 -1.78 20.77 -3.92
C SER A 27 -2.10 21.75 -2.78
N ASP A 28 -3.38 21.91 -2.46
CA ASP A 28 -3.86 22.89 -1.49
C ASP A 28 -3.91 22.27 -0.09
N GLU A 29 -3.34 22.97 0.90
CA GLU A 29 -3.30 22.55 2.30
C GLU A 29 -4.68 22.44 2.97
N THR A 30 -5.74 22.88 2.29
CA THR A 30 -7.12 22.79 2.75
C THR A 30 -7.67 21.35 2.71
N CYS A 31 -7.03 20.43 1.98
CA CYS A 31 -7.39 19.02 1.92
C CYS A 31 -6.15 18.12 1.91
N SER A 32 -5.64 17.74 3.08
CA SER A 32 -4.65 16.65 3.23
C SER A 32 -5.28 15.26 3.05
N CYS A 33 -6.30 15.16 2.20
CA CYS A 33 -7.10 13.95 2.00
C CYS A 33 -6.35 12.83 1.26
N ASN A 34 -5.18 13.13 0.69
CA ASN A 34 -4.25 12.15 0.12
C ASN A 34 -3.13 11.75 1.10
N ASP A 35 -3.10 12.27 2.33
CA ASP A 35 -2.13 11.87 3.34
C ASP A 35 -2.77 10.90 4.33
N CYS A 36 -2.38 9.62 4.26
CA CYS A 36 -2.94 8.60 5.14
C CYS A 36 -2.13 8.51 6.44
N PRO A 37 -2.66 8.99 7.59
CA PRO A 37 -1.91 8.98 8.85
C PRO A 37 -1.59 7.55 9.31
N PHE A 38 -2.45 6.58 8.96
CA PHE A 38 -2.27 5.18 9.34
C PHE A 38 -1.07 4.52 8.64
N MET A 39 -0.79 4.87 7.38
CA MET A 39 0.38 4.35 6.66
C MET A 39 1.70 4.81 7.30
N LYS A 40 1.72 6.05 7.81
CA LYS A 40 2.88 6.67 8.46
C LYS A 40 3.12 6.19 9.90
N MET A 41 2.25 5.34 10.44
CA MET A 41 2.48 4.73 11.76
C MET A 41 3.63 3.72 11.76
N ASN A 42 4.06 3.24 10.60
CA ASN A 42 5.20 2.34 10.43
C ASN A 42 6.50 3.15 10.34
N THR A 43 7.35 3.03 11.36
CA THR A 43 8.65 3.73 11.44
C THR A 43 9.80 2.72 11.37
N LEU A 44 11.01 3.18 11.04
CA LEU A 44 12.21 2.32 11.02
C LEU A 44 12.47 1.67 12.39
N GLU A 45 12.24 2.40 13.48
CA GLU A 45 12.36 1.88 14.85
C GLU A 45 11.34 0.76 15.11
N LYS A 46 10.08 0.96 14.74
CA LYS A 46 9.04 -0.08 14.90
C LYS A 46 9.34 -1.30 14.03
N LEU A 47 9.85 -1.12 12.81
CA LEU A 47 10.26 -2.23 11.95
C LEU A 47 11.42 -3.02 12.57
N TYR A 48 12.42 -2.33 13.13
CA TYR A 48 13.51 -2.97 13.87
C TYR A 48 12.99 -3.79 15.05
N LEU A 49 12.11 -3.22 15.88
CA LEU A 49 11.51 -3.91 17.01
C LEU A 49 10.64 -5.09 16.58
N CYS A 50 9.87 -4.95 15.50
CA CYS A 50 9.05 -6.00 14.93
C CYS A 50 9.88 -7.21 14.50
N LEU A 51 10.99 -6.97 13.78
CA LEU A 51 11.91 -8.05 13.39
C LEU A 51 12.66 -8.65 14.56
N LYS A 52 12.99 -7.86 15.59
CA LYS A 52 13.71 -8.32 16.77
C LYS A 52 12.85 -9.18 17.69
N ASN A 53 11.59 -8.81 17.85
CA ASN A 53 10.68 -9.43 18.80
C ASN A 53 9.68 -10.39 18.14
N GLU A 54 9.63 -10.44 16.81
CA GLU A 54 8.62 -11.17 16.02
C GLU A 54 7.17 -10.78 16.36
N GLU A 55 6.97 -9.50 16.72
CA GLU A 55 5.68 -8.95 17.16
C GLU A 55 5.34 -7.64 16.41
N PRO A 56 4.05 -7.32 16.20
CA PRO A 56 2.88 -8.07 16.66
C PRO A 56 2.50 -9.23 15.73
N GLU A 57 2.10 -10.35 16.32
CA GLU A 57 1.41 -11.42 15.59
C GLU A 57 -0.02 -10.99 15.24
N ILE A 58 -0.46 -11.25 14.01
CA ILE A 58 -1.83 -10.99 13.57
C ILE A 58 -2.63 -12.30 13.64
N LEU A 59 -3.45 -12.43 14.68
CA LEU A 59 -4.36 -13.56 14.84
C LEU A 59 -5.71 -13.26 14.20
N LEU A 60 -6.21 -14.21 13.41
CA LEU A 60 -7.51 -14.14 12.74
C LEU A 60 -8.31 -15.40 13.05
N ASP A 61 -9.62 -15.25 13.17
CA ASP A 61 -10.53 -16.40 13.27
C ASP A 61 -10.49 -17.22 11.97
N GLU A 62 -10.35 -18.55 12.10
CA GLU A 62 -10.16 -19.43 10.94
C GLU A 62 -11.37 -19.43 10.00
N ASN A 63 -12.58 -19.32 10.54
CA ASN A 63 -13.77 -19.25 9.70
C ASN A 63 -13.79 -17.94 8.90
N ILE A 64 -13.44 -16.81 9.51
CA ILE A 64 -13.27 -15.53 8.80
C ILE A 64 -12.17 -15.63 7.75
N ARG A 65 -10.99 -16.18 8.09
CA ARG A 65 -9.85 -16.30 7.18
C ARG A 65 -10.21 -17.11 5.93
N GLN A 66 -10.88 -18.25 6.10
CA GLN A 66 -11.33 -19.10 5.00
C GLN A 66 -12.37 -18.43 4.12
N GLN A 67 -13.30 -17.67 4.70
CA GLN A 67 -14.29 -16.92 3.93
C GLN A 67 -13.66 -15.77 3.14
N ALA A 68 -12.70 -15.05 3.73
CA ALA A 68 -11.99 -13.95 3.10
C ALA A 68 -11.03 -14.42 1.97
N ALA A 69 -10.48 -15.63 2.07
CA ALA A 69 -9.60 -16.20 1.06
C ALA A 69 -10.31 -16.39 -0.30
N LYS A 70 -11.57 -16.86 -0.29
CA LYS A 70 -12.35 -17.17 -1.51
C LYS A 70 -12.43 -16.00 -2.51
N PRO A 71 -12.88 -14.78 -2.13
CA PRO A 71 -12.94 -13.66 -3.07
C PRO A 71 -11.54 -13.18 -3.49
N ILE A 72 -10.52 -13.30 -2.63
CA ILE A 72 -9.14 -12.93 -2.97
C ILE A 72 -8.59 -13.89 -4.04
N GLU A 73 -8.74 -15.20 -3.85
CA GLU A 73 -8.35 -16.21 -4.82
C GLU A 73 -9.06 -16.00 -6.15
N ARG A 74 -10.38 -15.75 -6.13
CA ARG A 74 -11.15 -15.46 -7.33
C ARG A 74 -10.68 -14.20 -8.05
N MET A 75 -10.38 -13.13 -7.31
CA MET A 75 -9.83 -11.89 -7.88
C MET A 75 -8.51 -12.18 -8.61
N LEU A 76 -7.62 -12.97 -8.00
CA LEU A 76 -6.33 -13.34 -8.61
C LEU A 76 -6.51 -14.22 -9.86
N GLU A 77 -7.45 -15.17 -9.85
CA GLU A 77 -7.79 -15.96 -11.04
C GLU A 77 -8.27 -15.09 -12.20
N ILE A 78 -9.17 -14.14 -11.92
CA ILE A 78 -9.69 -13.21 -12.92
C ILE A 78 -8.55 -12.35 -13.48
N SER A 79 -7.67 -11.82 -12.61
CA SER A 79 -6.52 -11.04 -13.04
C SER A 79 -5.54 -11.85 -13.91
N LYS A 80 -5.33 -13.13 -13.63
CA LYS A 80 -4.51 -14.03 -14.49
C LYS A 80 -5.18 -14.30 -15.83
N ALA A 81 -6.47 -14.62 -15.84
CA ALA A 81 -7.23 -14.82 -17.08
C ALA A 81 -7.25 -13.56 -17.95
N GLY A 82 -7.22 -12.38 -17.33
CA GLY A 82 -7.10 -11.08 -18.00
C GLY A 82 -5.66 -10.65 -18.34
N ASN A 83 -4.64 -11.50 -18.13
CA ASN A 83 -3.22 -11.18 -18.33
C ASN A 83 -2.73 -9.93 -17.57
N LEU A 84 -3.34 -9.59 -16.42
CA LEU A 84 -2.94 -8.46 -15.58
C LEU A 84 -1.81 -8.80 -14.61
N ILE A 85 -1.69 -10.09 -14.23
CA ILE A 85 -0.65 -10.63 -13.35
C ILE A 85 -0.15 -11.97 -13.90
N ARG A 86 1.08 -12.36 -13.52
CA ARG A 86 1.70 -13.64 -13.91
C ARG A 86 1.19 -14.82 -13.09
#